data_AF-A0A0T2MKH9-F1
#
_entry.id   AF-A0A0T2MKH9-F1
#
_cell.length_a   1.000
_cell.length_b   1.000
_cell.length_c   1.000
_cell.angle_alpha   90.00
_cell.angle_beta   90.00
_cell.angle_gamma   90.00
#
_symmetry.space_group_name_H-M   'P 1'
#
loop_
_entity.id
_entity.type
_entity.pdbx_description
1 polymer ?
#
loop_
_entity_poly.entity_id
_entity_poly.type
_entity_poly.pdbx_seq_one_letter_code
_entity_poly.pdbx_strand_id
1 'polypeptide(L)' 'MPGITVERAQAMLDLWLAAEEALATSQSYTIQTDGSSRTLTRADLKHVGERVTYWQGKLTAAERRASGRGSMRYVVR' A
#
# COMPACT_ATOMS: atom_id res chain seq x y z
N MET A 1 17.50 -3.13 7.31
CA MET A 1 16.09 -2.93 7.70
C MET A 1 15.22 -3.81 6.82
N PRO A 2 14.33 -4.66 7.35
CA PRO A 2 13.34 -5.30 6.52
C PRO A 2 12.47 -4.17 5.94
N GLY A 3 12.63 -3.91 4.64
CA GLY A 3 11.69 -3.06 3.93
C GLY A 3 10.32 -3.73 3.95
N ILE A 4 9.26 -2.93 3.78
CA ILE A 4 7.92 -3.46 3.52
C ILE A 4 8.00 -4.50 2.38
N THR A 5 7.42 -5.68 2.59
CA THR A 5 7.32 -6.71 1.55
C THR A 5 6.31 -6.30 0.49
N VAL A 6 6.44 -6.86 -0.70
CA VAL A 6 5.48 -6.64 -1.80
C VAL A 6 4.07 -7.00 -1.34
N GLU A 7 3.90 -8.15 -0.69
CA GLU A 7 2.60 -8.61 -0.18
C GLU A 7 1.98 -7.61 0.80
N ARG A 8 2.79 -7.08 1.72
CA ARG A 8 2.29 -6.11 2.71
C ARG A 8 1.93 -4.78 2.06
N ALA A 9 2.70 -4.32 1.08
CA ALA A 9 2.38 -3.10 0.34
C ALA A 9 1.07 -3.26 -0.44
N GLN A 10 0.87 -4.40 -1.09
CA GLN A 10 -0.34 -4.71 -1.85
C GLN A 10 -1.55 -4.78 -0.93
N ALA A 11 -1.48 -5.54 0.17
CA ALA A 11 -2.59 -5.66 1.12
C ALA A 11 -3.01 -4.30 1.69
N MET A 12 -2.05 -3.41 1.98
CA MET A 12 -2.36 -2.05 2.40
C MET A 12 -3.02 -1.25 1.29
N LEU A 13 -2.49 -1.31 0.06
CA LEU A 13 -3.06 -0.61 -1.10
C LEU A 13 -4.52 -1.00 -1.34
N ASP A 14 -4.81 -2.30 -1.35
CA ASP A 14 -6.15 -2.84 -1.54
C ASP A 14 -7.12 -2.35 -0.45
N LEU A 15 -6.65 -2.31 0.79
CA LEU A 15 -7.43 -1.82 1.92
C LEU A 15 -7.77 -0.33 1.81
N TRP A 16 -6.87 0.51 1.27
CA TRP A 16 -7.16 1.92 1.02
C TRP A 16 -8.09 2.14 -0.18
N LEU A 17 -7.98 1.30 -1.23
CA LEU A 17 -8.89 1.35 -2.38
C LEU A 17 -10.31 0.95 -1.98
N ALA A 18 -10.46 -0.11 -1.17
CA ALA A 18 -11.75 -0.51 -0.63
C ALA A 18 -12.37 0.60 0.24
N ALA A 19 -11.56 1.32 1.01
CA ALA A 19 -12.02 2.46 1.78
C ALA A 19 -12.47 3.63 0.89
N GLU A 20 -11.79 3.89 -0.23
CA GLU A 20 -12.20 4.90 -1.20
C GLU A 20 -13.56 4.58 -1.82
N GLU A 21 -13.76 3.33 -2.26
CA GLU A 21 -15.03 2.84 -2.80
C GLU A 21 -16.16 2.89 -1.76
N ALA A 22 -15.86 2.50 -0.53
CA ALA A 22 -16.80 2.60 0.57
C ALA A 22 -17.19 4.05 0.83
N LEU A 23 -16.25 5.00 0.92
CA LEU A 23 -16.55 6.43 1.14
C LEU A 23 -17.21 7.10 -0.07
N ALA A 24 -17.00 6.57 -1.28
CA ALA A 24 -17.72 7.03 -2.46
C ALA A 24 -19.22 6.71 -2.35
N THR A 25 -19.59 5.63 -1.67
CA THR A 25 -20.99 5.19 -1.52
C THR A 25 -21.59 5.50 -0.13
N SER A 26 -20.77 5.56 0.92
CA SER A 26 -21.15 5.73 2.32
C SER A 26 -20.60 7.04 2.90
N GLN A 27 -21.12 7.44 4.07
CA GLN A 27 -20.70 8.68 4.73
C GLN A 27 -19.43 8.51 5.59
N SER A 28 -19.17 7.28 6.06
CA SER A 28 -18.01 6.93 6.89
C SER A 28 -17.58 5.47 6.69
N TYR A 29 -16.30 5.22 6.88
CA TYR A 29 -15.70 3.89 6.80
C TYR A 29 -14.60 3.73 7.85
N THR A 30 -14.61 2.63 8.60
CA THR A 30 -13.60 2.37 9.62
C THR A 30 -12.56 1.40 9.08
N ILE A 31 -11.35 1.91 8.84
CA ILE A 31 -10.19 1.08 8.51
C ILE A 31 -9.65 0.46 9.80
N GLN A 32 -9.41 -0.85 9.77
CA GLN A 32 -8.62 -1.54 10.76
C GLN A 32 -7.26 -1.89 10.16
N THR A 33 -6.19 -1.38 10.78
CA THR A 33 -4.80 -1.73 10.46
C THR A 33 -4.20 -2.45 11.67
N ASP A 34 -3.15 -3.25 11.50
CA ASP A 34 -2.50 -3.97 12.61
C ASP A 34 -2.23 -3.07 13.82
N GLY A 35 -3.05 -3.22 14.87
CA GLY A 35 -2.97 -2.49 16.12
C GLY A 35 -3.63 -1.11 16.17
N SER A 36 -4.30 -0.65 15.11
CA SER A 36 -4.98 0.65 15.10
C SER A 36 -6.23 0.66 14.25
N SER A 37 -7.33 1.20 14.78
CA SER A 37 -8.53 1.51 14.01
C SER A 37 -8.60 3.00 13.73
N ARG A 38 -9.00 3.36 12.51
CA ARG A 38 -9.22 4.74 12.10
C ARG A 38 -10.52 4.86 11.35
N THR A 39 -11.38 5.76 11.80
CA THR A 39 -12.58 6.15 11.07
C THR A 39 -12.23 7.22 10.04
N LEU A 40 -12.68 7.01 8.82
CA LEU A 40 -12.56 7.92 7.70
C LEU A 40 -13.96 8.40 7.32
N THR A 41 -14.03 9.63 6.82
CA THR A 41 -15.26 10.22 6.30
C THR A 41 -15.03 10.71 4.88
N ARG A 42 -16.11 11.09 4.17
CA ARG A 42 -15.97 11.69 2.83
C ARG A 42 -15.07 12.92 2.77
N ALA A 43 -14.96 13.68 3.86
CA ALA A 43 -14.04 14.81 3.94
C ALA A 43 -12.56 14.38 3.84
N ASP A 44 -12.26 13.14 4.21
CA ASP A 44 -10.92 12.56 4.19
C ASP A 44 -10.55 11.91 2.85
N LEU A 45 -11.42 11.97 1.82
CA LEU A 45 -11.16 11.36 0.50
C LEU A 45 -9.83 11.80 -0.10
N LYS A 46 -9.46 13.08 0.08
CA LYS A 46 -8.15 13.60 -0.35
C LYS A 46 -7.01 12.82 0.32
N HIS A 47 -7.11 12.60 1.63
CA HIS A 47 -6.12 11.85 2.41
C HIS A 47 -6.07 10.37 2.01
N VAL A 48 -7.22 9.78 1.66
CA VAL A 48 -7.28 8.41 1.14
C VAL A 48 -6.52 8.30 -0.18
N GLY A 49 -6.74 9.21 -1.13
CA GLY A 49 -6.00 9.24 -2.41
C GLY A 49 -4.49 9.43 -2.23
N GLU A 50 -4.08 10.27 -1.28
CA GLU A 50 -2.66 10.43 -0.90
C GLU A 50 -2.07 9.13 -0.34
N ARG A 51 -2.83 8.39 0.47
CA ARG A 51 -2.42 7.07 0.99
C ARG A 51 -2.31 6.03 -0.12
N VAL A 52 -3.27 5.96 -1.04
CA VAL A 52 -3.24 5.07 -2.21
C VAL A 52 -1.95 5.31 -3.00
N THR A 53 -1.67 6.57 -3.35
CA THR A 53 -0.45 6.95 -4.09
C THR A 53 0.83 6.56 -3.33
N TYR A 54 0.85 6.80 -2.02
CA TYR A 54 1.97 6.42 -1.16
C TYR A 54 2.23 4.90 -1.19
N TRP A 55 1.19 4.09 -1.02
CA TRP A 55 1.32 2.62 -0.99
C TRP A 55 1.69 2.06 -2.35
N GLN A 56 1.17 2.62 -3.44
CA GLN A 56 1.55 2.26 -4.79
C GLN A 56 3.03 2.54 -5.06
N GLY A 57 3.56 3.68 -4.57
CA GLY A 57 4.99 3.98 -4.59
C GLY A 57 5.82 3.01 -3.76
N LYS A 58 5.32 2.58 -2.58
CA LYS A 58 5.97 1.56 -1.75
C LYS A 58 6.00 0.19 -2.41
N LEU A 59 4.89 -0.22 -3.04
CA LEU A 59 4.80 -1.46 -3.79
C LEU A 59 5.83 -1.48 -4.91
N THR A 60 5.85 -0.46 -5.77
CA THR A 60 6.82 -0.32 -6.86
C THR A 60 8.26 -0.38 -6.33
N ALA A 61 8.55 0.29 -5.21
CA ALA A 61 9.87 0.28 -4.59
C ALA A 61 10.23 -1.07 -3.94
N ALA A 62 9.24 -1.83 -3.45
CA ALA A 62 9.42 -3.17 -2.91
C ALA A 62 9.68 -4.18 -4.03
N GLU A 63 8.90 -4.11 -5.12
CA GLU A 63 9.06 -4.92 -6.33
C GLU A 63 10.42 -4.72 -6.97
N ARG A 64 10.88 -3.47 -7.13
CA ARG A 64 12.23 -3.15 -7.62
C ARG A 64 13.33 -3.75 -6.75
N ARG A 65 13.14 -3.79 -5.42
CA ARG A 65 14.10 -4.40 -4.50
C ARG A 65 14.05 -5.93 -4.50
N ALA A 66 12.91 -6.51 -4.86
CA ALA A 66 12.75 -7.94 -5.05
C ALA A 66 13.39 -8.38 -6.39
N SER A 67 13.11 -7.65 -7.47
CA SER A 67 13.64 -7.95 -8.81
C SER A 67 15.14 -7.64 -8.96
N GLY A 68 15.64 -6.57 -8.32
CA GLY A 68 17.05 -6.19 -8.34
C GLY A 68 17.99 -7.16 -7.61
N ARG A 69 17.47 -8.14 -6.87
CA ARG A 69 18.25 -9.12 -6.09
C ARG A 69 18.51 -10.44 -6.84
N GLY A 70 18.09 -10.57 -8.10
CA GLY A 70 18.19 -11.80 -8.89
C GLY A 70 19.29 -11.85 -9.97
N SER A 71 19.96 -10.74 -10.31
CA SER A 71 21.01 -10.78 -11.35
C SER A 71 22.41 -10.83 -10.76
N MET A 72 22.72 -11.90 -10.02
CA MET A 72 24.10 -12.30 -9.77
C MET A 72 24.62 -13.00 -11.02
N ARG A 73 25.14 -12.23 -11.99
CA ARG A 73 25.89 -12.79 -13.11
C ARG A 73 27.22 -13.33 -12.56
N TYR A 74 27.28 -14.62 -12.25
CA TYR A 74 28.56 -15.32 -12.24
C TYR A 74 29.04 -15.42 -13.70
N VAL A 75 29.85 -14.45 -14.12
CA VAL A 75 30.76 -14.68 -15.24
C VAL A 75 31.92 -15.50 -14.67
N VAL A 76 31.86 -16.81 -14.89
CA VAL A 76 33.02 -17.69 -14.71
C VAL A 76 33.99 -17.38 -15.85
N ARG A 77 35.23 -17.07 -15.50
CA ARG A 77 36.37 -16.94 -16.41
C ARG A 77 37.26 -18.16 -16.28
#